data_AF-A0A497KCQ3-F1
#
_entry.id   AF-A0A497KCQ3-F1
#
_cell.length_a   1.000
_cell.length_b   1.000
_cell.length_c   1.000
_cell.angle_alpha   90.00
_cell.angle_beta   90.00
_cell.angle_gamma   90.00
#
_symmetry.space_group_name_H-M   'P 1'
#
loop_
_entity.id
_entity.type
_entity.pdbx_description
1 polymer ?
#
loop_
_entity_poly.entity_id
_entity_poly.type
_entity_poly.pdbx_seq_one_letter_code
_entity_poly.pdbx_strand_id
1 'polypeptide(L)'
;MARIAVLNEDKCKPKKCGFVCMRFCPMVKSRVEAIRLEDGKPVIVESLCVGCGICVRKCPFKALSIVNVPDELESDCSHRYGVNAFKLYRLPTPMPGEVLGLLGKNGIGKSTVLKIFSG
;
A
#
# COMPACT_ATOMS: atom_id res chain seq x y z
N MET A 1 3.64 -1.35 -8.33
CA MET A 1 3.38 -1.87 -6.96
C MET A 1 4.39 -1.26 -6.00
N ALA A 2 4.10 -0.04 -5.57
CA ALA A 2 4.76 0.63 -4.49
C ALA A 2 4.46 -0.13 -3.19
N ARG A 3 5.54 -0.50 -2.49
CA ARG A 3 5.46 -1.16 -1.20
C ARG A 3 6.04 -0.19 -0.18
N ILE A 4 5.35 0.00 0.92
CA ILE A 4 5.80 0.90 1.99
C ILE A 4 5.84 0.15 3.30
N ALA A 5 6.71 0.62 4.20
CA ALA A 5 6.72 0.15 5.58
C ALA A 5 5.76 1.00 6.41
N VAL A 6 4.96 0.35 7.25
CA VAL A 6 4.05 0.98 8.21
C VAL A 6 4.47 0.58 9.62
N LEU A 7 4.42 1.54 10.53
CA LEU A 7 4.71 1.33 11.94
C LEU A 7 3.42 1.20 12.75
N ASN A 8 3.36 0.17 13.59
CA ASN A 8 2.39 0.05 14.66
C ASN A 8 2.98 0.71 15.92
N GLU A 9 2.36 1.80 16.37
CA GLU A 9 2.85 2.58 17.50
C GLU A 9 2.79 1.83 18.83
N ASP A 10 1.76 1.01 19.04
CA ASP A 10 1.53 0.29 20.30
C ASP A 10 2.66 -0.71 20.59
N LYS A 11 3.19 -1.32 19.54
CA LYS A 11 4.31 -2.28 19.63
C LYS A 11 5.68 -1.60 19.65
N CYS A 12 5.77 -0.35 19.20
CA CYS A 12 7.03 0.33 19.04
C CYS A 12 7.59 0.83 20.38
N LYS A 13 8.77 0.33 20.76
CA LYS A 13 9.49 0.78 21.98
C LYS A 13 10.85 1.36 21.60
N PRO A 14 10.90 2.61 21.08
CA PRO A 14 12.11 3.20 20.50
C PRO A 14 13.26 3.32 21.51
N LYS A 15 12.95 3.68 22.77
CA LYS A 15 13.92 3.76 23.87
C LYS A 15 14.63 2.44 24.17
N LYS A 16 13.98 1.29 23.91
CA LYS A 16 14.54 -0.05 24.16
C LYS A 16 15.30 -0.62 22.97
N CYS A 17 14.97 -0.22 21.74
CA CYS A 17 15.66 -0.72 20.55
C CYS A 17 16.81 0.19 20.07
N GLY A 18 16.84 1.48 20.47
CA GLY A 18 17.87 2.41 20.01
C GLY A 18 17.76 2.72 18.50
N PHE A 19 16.53 2.76 17.98
CA PHE A 19 16.22 3.13 16.59
C PHE A 19 16.90 2.25 15.52
N VAL A 20 16.91 0.93 15.73
CA VAL A 20 17.44 -0.05 14.76
C VAL A 20 16.86 0.13 13.36
N CYS A 21 15.58 0.51 13.26
CA CYS A 21 14.91 0.77 11.98
C CYS A 21 15.62 1.84 11.15
N MET A 22 16.08 2.94 11.77
CA MET A 22 16.82 4.01 11.11
C MET A 22 18.24 3.56 10.76
N ARG A 23 18.93 2.90 11.70
CA ARG A 23 20.33 2.45 11.53
C ARG A 23 20.50 1.46 10.37
N PHE A 24 19.51 0.62 10.10
CA PHE A 24 19.56 -0.39 9.05
C PHE A 24 18.78 -0.02 7.78
N CYS A 25 18.07 1.11 7.77
CA CYS A 25 17.36 1.56 6.57
C CYS A 25 18.37 2.03 5.51
N PRO A 26 18.40 1.43 4.30
CA PRO A 26 19.30 1.86 3.23
C PRO A 26 19.10 3.31 2.84
N MET A 27 17.84 3.77 2.77
CA MET A 27 17.52 5.16 2.39
C MET A 27 18.09 6.16 3.39
N VAL A 28 17.94 5.89 4.68
CA VAL A 28 18.51 6.72 5.75
C VAL A 28 20.04 6.72 5.71
N LYS A 29 20.67 5.58 5.43
CA LYS A 29 22.13 5.51 5.21
C LYS A 29 22.58 6.32 4.00
N SER A 30 21.77 6.37 2.95
CA SER A 30 21.99 7.19 1.76
C SER A 30 21.61 8.66 1.96
N ARG A 31 21.41 9.12 3.20
CA ARG A 31 21.04 10.50 3.57
C ARG A 31 19.65 10.94 3.07
N VAL A 32 18.77 9.99 2.77
CA VAL A 32 17.35 10.26 2.47
C VAL A 32 16.53 10.06 3.75
N GLU A 33 15.72 11.04 4.12
CA GLU A 33 14.90 11.03 5.34
C GLU A 33 13.66 10.13 5.23
N ALA A 34 13.83 8.86 4.86
CA ALA A 34 12.73 7.91 4.77
C ALA A 34 12.09 7.56 6.13
N ILE A 35 12.78 7.85 7.23
CA ILE A 35 12.26 7.70 8.60
C ILE A 35 12.62 8.98 9.37
N ARG A 36 11.61 9.69 9.87
CA ARG A 36 11.75 10.88 10.71
C ARG A 36 11.49 10.53 12.18
N LEU A 37 11.88 11.43 13.07
CA LEU A 37 11.57 11.33 14.49
C LEU A 37 10.59 12.43 14.84
N GLU A 38 9.38 12.06 15.22
CA GLU A 38 8.34 12.96 15.73
C GLU A 38 7.96 12.47 17.13
N ASP A 39 7.97 13.38 18.12
CA ASP A 39 7.68 13.08 19.52
C ASP A 39 8.46 11.89 20.12
N GLY A 40 9.69 11.67 19.63
CA GLY A 40 10.55 10.56 20.04
C GLY A 40 10.15 9.18 19.49
N LYS A 41 9.18 9.12 18.58
CA LYS A 41 8.80 7.92 17.83
C LYS A 41 9.25 8.03 16.37
N PRO A 42 9.66 6.90 15.74
CA PRO A 42 10.00 6.90 14.32
C PRO A 42 8.73 6.98 13.46
N VAL A 43 8.68 7.90 12.50
CA VAL A 43 7.60 8.05 11.52
C VAL A 43 8.15 7.74 10.13
N ILE A 44 7.47 6.89 9.36
CA ILE A 44 7.93 6.49 8.03
C ILE A 44 7.33 7.45 7.00
N VAL A 45 8.19 8.04 6.16
CA VAL A 45 7.76 8.92 5.07
C VAL A 45 7.47 8.05 3.85
N GLU A 46 6.19 7.93 3.50
CA GLU A 46 5.70 7.00 2.47
C GLU A 46 6.37 7.25 1.11
N SER A 47 6.50 8.51 0.70
CA SER A 47 7.08 8.91 -0.60
C SER A 47 8.56 8.59 -0.75
N LEU A 48 9.29 8.41 0.36
CA LEU A 48 10.72 8.12 0.37
C LEU A 48 11.03 6.66 0.72
N CYS A 49 10.01 5.89 1.11
CA CYS A 49 10.15 4.48 1.47
C CYS A 49 10.09 3.60 0.22
N VAL A 50 11.17 2.88 -0.06
CA VAL A 50 11.23 1.93 -1.20
C VAL A 50 10.62 0.55 -0.85
N GLY A 51 10.24 0.32 0.41
CA GLY A 51 9.61 -0.94 0.81
C GLY A 51 10.56 -2.15 0.89
N CYS A 52 11.88 -1.93 1.04
CA CYS A 52 12.89 -3.00 1.08
C CYS A 52 12.69 -4.05 2.21
N GLY A 53 11.95 -3.73 3.26
CA GLY A 53 11.62 -4.68 4.35
C GLY A 53 12.74 -4.96 5.36
N ILE A 54 13.90 -4.33 5.25
CA ILE A 54 15.02 -4.53 6.20
C ILE A 54 14.64 -4.10 7.62
N CYS A 55 13.94 -2.96 7.75
CA CYS A 55 13.47 -2.44 9.03
C CYS A 55 12.50 -3.40 9.73
N VAL A 56 11.65 -4.11 8.97
CA VAL A 56 10.74 -5.15 9.48
C VAL A 56 11.52 -6.32 10.07
N ARG A 57 12.52 -6.84 9.34
CA ARG A 57 13.33 -7.99 9.78
C ARG A 57 14.19 -7.68 11.00
N LYS A 58 14.67 -6.43 11.13
CA LYS A 58 15.56 -6.01 12.22
C LYS A 58 14.83 -5.47 13.45
N CYS A 59 13.52 -5.24 13.38
CA CYS A 59 12.76 -4.75 14.52
C CYS A 59 12.57 -5.87 15.56
N PRO A 60 13.14 -5.76 16.78
CA PRO A 60 13.01 -6.80 17.80
C PRO A 60 11.57 -6.96 18.30
N PHE A 61 10.77 -5.88 18.23
CA PHE A 61 9.38 -5.87 18.67
C PHE A 61 8.38 -6.21 17.55
N LYS A 62 8.86 -6.50 16.33
CA LYS A 62 8.01 -6.73 15.15
C LYS A 62 6.91 -5.67 14.99
N ALA A 63 7.25 -4.42 15.28
CA ALA A 63 6.32 -3.29 15.23
C ALA A 63 6.11 -2.74 13.80
N LEU A 64 6.87 -3.23 12.82
CA LEU A 64 6.85 -2.76 11.43
C LEU A 64 6.29 -3.84 10.52
N SER A 65 5.53 -3.45 9.51
CA SER A 65 5.00 -4.33 8.47
C SER A 65 5.12 -3.69 7.09
N ILE A 66 5.32 -4.50 6.04
CA ILE A 66 5.23 -4.01 4.65
C ILE A 66 3.78 -4.13 4.18
N VAL A 67 3.24 -3.03 3.68
CA VAL A 67 1.94 -2.98 3.00
C VAL A 67 2.14 -2.62 1.54
N ASN A 68 1.22 -3.09 0.71
CA ASN A 68 1.20 -2.73 -0.71
C ASN A 68 0.25 -1.55 -0.88
N VAL A 69 0.74 -0.49 -1.51
CA VAL A 69 -0.08 0.67 -1.86
C VAL A 69 -0.75 0.41 -3.20
N PRO A 70 -2.00 0.86 -3.41
CA PRO A 70 -2.63 0.78 -4.71
C PRO A 70 -1.83 1.57 -5.75
N ASP A 71 -1.48 0.91 -6.86
CA ASP A 71 -0.96 1.52 -8.08
C ASP A 71 -1.84 1.07 -9.25
N GLU A 72 -1.78 1.79 -10.38
CA GLU A 72 -2.30 1.25 -11.64
C GLU A 72 -1.66 -0.12 -11.90
N LEU A 73 -2.51 -1.15 -12.00
CA LEU A 73 -2.07 -2.46 -12.45
C LEU A 73 -1.77 -2.36 -13.95
N GLU A 74 -0.59 -2.80 -14.38
CA GLU A 74 -0.32 -2.95 -15.82
C GLU A 74 -0.97 -4.23 -16.37
N SER A 75 -1.14 -5.25 -15.53
CA SER A 75 -1.82 -6.51 -15.81
C SER A 75 -3.34 -6.42 -15.52
N ASP A 76 -4.13 -7.34 -16.08
CA ASP A 76 -5.58 -7.48 -15.81
C ASP A 76 -6.49 -6.31 -16.24
N CYS A 77 -6.12 -5.57 -17.29
CA CYS A 77 -7.00 -4.54 -17.87
C CYS A 77 -8.22 -5.21 -18.53
N SER A 78 -9.39 -5.11 -17.90
CA SER A 78 -10.65 -5.68 -18.43
C SER A 78 -11.31 -4.78 -19.46
N HIS A 79 -11.23 -3.46 -19.28
CA HIS A 79 -11.80 -2.50 -20.22
C HIS A 79 -11.05 -1.17 -20.20
N ARG A 80 -10.97 -0.49 -21.35
CA ARG A 80 -10.41 0.85 -21.49
C ARG A 80 -11.25 1.62 -22.52
N TYR A 81 -11.72 2.82 -22.14
CA TYR A 81 -12.54 3.66 -23.03
C TYR A 81 -11.73 4.30 -24.18
N GLY A 82 -10.42 4.48 -24.02
CA GLY A 82 -9.55 5.12 -25.00
C GLY A 82 -8.13 5.33 -24.49
N VAL A 83 -7.26 5.90 -25.33
CA VAL A 83 -5.88 6.26 -24.94
C VAL A 83 -5.93 7.33 -23.85
N ASN A 84 -5.20 7.10 -22.74
CA ASN A 84 -5.20 7.96 -21.54
C ASN A 84 -6.58 8.17 -20.88
N ALA A 85 -7.58 7.35 -21.22
CA ALA A 85 -8.88 7.37 -20.59
C ALA A 85 -8.96 6.36 -19.44
N PHE A 86 -10.09 6.39 -18.73
CA PHE A 86 -10.38 5.47 -17.63
C PHE A 86 -10.18 3.99 -18.04
N LYS A 87 -9.48 3.26 -17.19
CA LYS A 87 -9.24 1.82 -17.30
C LYS A 87 -9.93 1.12 -16.14
N LEU A 88 -10.60 0.01 -16.44
CA LEU A 88 -11.18 -0.88 -15.46
C LEU A 88 -10.31 -2.13 -15.36
N TYR A 89 -9.97 -2.50 -14.13
CA TYR A 89 -9.16 -3.67 -13.83
C TYR A 89 -9.98 -4.70 -13.08
N ARG A 90 -9.96 -5.93 -13.60
CA ARG A 90 -10.69 -7.09 -13.09
C ARG A 90 -12.21 -6.89 -13.09
N LEU A 91 -12.95 -7.98 -13.25
CA LEU A 91 -14.39 -8.01 -13.11
C LEU A 91 -14.74 -8.99 -11.98
N PRO A 92 -15.69 -8.65 -11.09
CA PRO A 92 -16.16 -9.57 -10.08
C PRO A 92 -16.95 -10.71 -10.73
N THR A 93 -16.88 -11.92 -10.17
CA THR A 93 -17.65 -13.05 -10.72
C THR A 93 -18.98 -13.17 -9.97
N PRO A 94 -20.14 -13.05 -10.62
CA PRO A 94 -21.44 -13.23 -9.96
C PRO A 94 -21.64 -14.71 -9.60
N MET A 95 -22.18 -14.97 -8.40
CA MET A 95 -22.51 -16.31 -7.93
C MET A 95 -24.03 -16.54 -7.98
N PRO A 96 -24.53 -17.62 -8.59
CA PRO A 96 -25.96 -17.92 -8.64
C PRO A 96 -26.57 -18.09 -7.24
N GLY A 97 -27.76 -17.52 -7.03
CA GLY A 97 -28.47 -17.62 -5.75
C GLY A 97 -28.01 -16.62 -4.67
N GLU A 98 -27.01 -15.79 -4.94
CA GLU A 98 -26.50 -14.79 -4.01
C GLU A 98 -26.60 -13.37 -4.58
N VAL A 99 -26.63 -12.37 -3.68
CA VAL A 99 -26.64 -10.95 -4.06
C VAL A 99 -25.22 -10.39 -4.01
N LEU A 100 -24.69 -9.99 -5.16
CA LEU A 100 -23.38 -9.33 -5.26
C LEU A 100 -23.49 -7.81 -5.02
N GLY A 101 -22.91 -7.32 -3.92
CA GLY A 101 -22.79 -5.89 -3.63
C GLY A 101 -21.52 -5.26 -4.22
N LEU A 102 -21.66 -4.15 -4.96
CA LEU A 102 -20.55 -3.37 -5.49
C LEU A 102 -20.40 -2.04 -4.75
N LEU A 103 -19.39 -1.93 -3.88
CA LEU A 103 -19.14 -0.74 -3.07
C LEU A 103 -17.81 -0.07 -3.45
N GLY A 104 -17.78 1.26 -3.38
CA GLY A 104 -16.55 2.05 -3.47
C GLY A 104 -16.84 3.50 -3.84
N LYS A 105 -15.81 4.32 -4.05
CA LYS A 105 -15.96 5.77 -4.35
C LYS A 105 -16.63 6.02 -5.71
N ASN A 106 -17.09 7.24 -5.96
CA ASN A 106 -17.61 7.62 -7.28
C ASN A 106 -16.47 7.66 -8.31
N GLY A 107 -16.76 7.30 -9.56
CA GLY A 107 -15.76 7.29 -10.65
C GLY A 107 -14.84 6.06 -10.72
N ILE A 108 -14.96 5.08 -9.82
CA ILE A 108 -14.10 3.87 -9.82
C ILE A 108 -14.50 2.81 -10.86
N GLY A 109 -15.55 3.06 -11.67
CA GLY A 109 -16.02 2.10 -12.68
C GLY A 109 -17.15 1.16 -12.26
N LYS A 110 -17.84 1.39 -11.14
CA LYS A 110 -19.00 0.56 -10.71
C LYS A 110 -20.08 0.45 -11.80
N SER A 111 -20.47 1.57 -12.40
CA SER A 111 -21.43 1.58 -13.50
C SER A 111 -20.87 0.92 -14.77
N THR A 112 -19.55 1.01 -15.01
CA THR A 112 -18.88 0.34 -16.12
C THR A 112 -18.94 -1.18 -15.96
N VAL A 113 -18.73 -1.70 -14.75
CA VAL A 113 -18.87 -3.14 -14.44
C VAL A 113 -20.28 -3.63 -14.79
N LEU A 114 -21.32 -2.91 -14.34
CA LEU A 114 -22.71 -3.27 -14.63
C LEU A 114 -23.03 -3.24 -16.12
N LYS A 115 -22.51 -2.25 -16.86
CA LYS A 115 -22.64 -2.18 -18.32
C LYS A 115 -21.95 -3.34 -19.04
N ILE A 116 -20.85 -3.84 -18.52
CA ILE A 116 -20.18 -5.02 -19.12
C ILE A 116 -21.01 -6.28 -18.88
N PHE A 117 -21.66 -6.41 -17.71
CA PHE A 117 -22.52 -7.57 -17.44
C PHE A 117 -23.87 -7.52 -18.16
N SER A 118 -24.36 -6.36 -18.58
CA SER A 118 -25.61 -6.25 -19.33
C SER A 118 -25.53 -6.74 -20.78
N GLY A 119 -24.33 -7.05 -21.28
CA GLY A 119 -24.06 -7.14 -22.71
C GLY A 119 -24.10 -5.77 -23.39
#